data_AF-A0A9P9KUJ3-F1
#
_entry.id   AF-A0A9P9KUJ3-F1
#
_cell.length_a   1.000
_cell.length_b   1.000
_cell.length_c   1.000
_cell.angle_alpha   90.00
_cell.angle_beta   90.00
_cell.angle_gamma   90.00
#
_symmetry.space_group_name_H-M   'P 1'
#
loop_
_entity.id
_entity.type
_entity.pdbx_description
1 polymer ?
#
loop_
_entity_poly.entity_id
_entity_poly.type
_entity_poly.pdbx_seq_one_letter_code
_entity_poly.pdbx_strand_id
1 'polypeptide(L)'
;MEYFDQTWRQTLSAWESLLRKTMIPPKVSVTNLNVSTAVNALNNVVAGKEGEFLPPGFGYVQLSRFLGALEGRVKADRKVGLIPSISGRVNSSLAIDIYLGAQGAGPAALSTRSKISECKRIGGRWEELVGPSVFLLAIYSNVAETFVKDHSKTDNSTFKVLASAALDCVPARLLRVCVHLSTTVEDRIRSGLPCDDSWMDEVENHIRQHVLR
;
A
#
# COMPACT_ATOMS: atom_id res chain seq x y z
N MET A 1 3.02 -19.80 -11.57
CA MET A 1 3.41 -18.79 -12.57
C MET A 1 2.26 -18.47 -13.50
N GLU A 2 1.52 -19.46 -14.01
CA GLU A 2 0.35 -19.26 -14.90
C GLU A 2 -0.63 -18.18 -14.45
N TYR A 3 -0.98 -18.10 -13.16
CA TYR A 3 -1.87 -17.04 -12.66
C TYR A 3 -1.29 -15.63 -12.83
N PHE A 4 -0.02 -15.42 -12.47
CA PHE A 4 0.64 -14.11 -12.62
C PHE A 4 0.78 -13.73 -14.10
N ASP A 5 1.16 -14.68 -14.95
CA ASP A 5 1.31 -14.45 -16.39
C ASP A 5 -0.01 -14.01 -17.05
N GLN A 6 -1.15 -14.44 -16.52
CA GLN A 6 -2.48 -14.09 -17.01
C GLN A 6 -3.07 -12.81 -16.40
N THR A 7 -2.60 -12.38 -15.23
CA THR A 7 -3.28 -11.34 -14.43
C THR A 7 -2.43 -10.09 -14.17
N TRP A 8 -1.11 -10.11 -14.44
CA TRP A 8 -0.22 -9.01 -14.10
C TRP A 8 -0.66 -7.67 -14.69
N ARG A 9 -1.20 -7.66 -15.92
CA ARG A 9 -1.63 -6.45 -16.65
C ARG A 9 -2.82 -5.79 -15.94
N GLN A 10 -3.80 -6.59 -15.51
CA GLN A 10 -4.98 -6.15 -14.77
C GLN A 10 -4.60 -5.71 -13.36
N THR A 11 -3.73 -6.46 -12.67
CA THR A 11 -3.22 -6.07 -11.35
C THR A 11 -2.44 -4.77 -11.41
N LEU A 12 -1.60 -4.57 -12.44
CA LEU A 12 -0.84 -3.33 -12.64
C LEU A 12 -1.77 -2.13 -12.83
N SER A 13 -2.80 -2.27 -13.68
CA SER A 13 -3.80 -1.21 -13.90
C SER A 13 -4.61 -0.89 -12.63
N ALA A 14 -5.04 -1.92 -11.90
CA ALA A 14 -5.78 -1.71 -10.65
C ALA A 14 -4.91 -1.05 -9.57
N TRP A 15 -3.65 -1.48 -9.45
CA TRP A 15 -2.67 -0.88 -8.54
C TRP A 15 -2.35 0.57 -8.89
N GLU A 16 -2.16 0.86 -10.18
CA GLU A 16 -1.97 2.22 -10.71
C GLU A 16 -3.12 3.14 -10.33
N SER A 17 -4.36 2.68 -10.52
CA SER A 17 -5.57 3.42 -10.16
C SER A 17 -5.62 3.75 -8.67
N LEU A 18 -5.27 2.77 -7.83
CA LEU A 18 -5.21 2.96 -6.37
C LEU A 18 -4.11 3.98 -6.00
N LEU A 19 -2.91 3.86 -6.58
CA LEU A 19 -1.80 4.78 -6.31
C LEU A 19 -2.17 6.22 -6.68
N ARG A 20 -2.80 6.45 -7.83
CA ARG A 20 -3.24 7.80 -8.22
C ARG A 20 -4.26 8.38 -7.25
N LYS A 21 -5.25 7.58 -6.81
CA LYS A 21 -6.26 8.01 -5.85
C LYS A 21 -5.69 8.32 -4.47
N THR A 22 -4.58 7.68 -4.10
CA THR A 22 -3.98 7.76 -2.75
C THR A 22 -2.74 8.64 -2.67
N MET A 23 -2.29 9.21 -3.79
CA MET A 23 -1.18 10.15 -3.80
C MET A 23 -1.55 11.44 -3.03
N ILE A 24 -0.72 11.80 -2.05
CA ILE A 24 -0.92 13.04 -1.28
C ILE A 24 -0.29 14.22 -2.02
N PRO A 25 -1.04 15.29 -2.33
CA PRO A 25 -0.49 16.48 -2.97
C PRO A 25 0.65 17.12 -2.15
N PRO A 26 1.84 17.35 -2.73
CA PRO A 26 3.03 17.76 -1.97
C PRO A 26 3.00 19.21 -1.45
N LYS A 27 2.07 20.06 -1.91
CA LYS A 27 2.06 21.50 -1.61
C LYS A 27 0.86 21.98 -0.78
N VAL A 28 -0.05 21.08 -0.42
CA VAL A 28 -1.27 21.44 0.33
C VAL A 28 -1.08 21.06 1.79
N SER A 29 -1.25 22.00 2.73
CA SER A 29 -1.18 21.71 4.16
C SER A 29 -2.16 20.60 4.52
N VAL A 30 -1.76 19.74 5.46
CA VAL A 30 -2.53 18.54 5.83
C VAL A 30 -3.93 18.89 6.35
N THR A 31 -4.12 20.07 6.93
CA THR A 31 -5.42 20.57 7.42
C THR A 31 -6.39 20.91 6.29
N ASN A 32 -5.89 21.16 5.08
CA ASN A 32 -6.67 21.51 3.90
C ASN A 32 -6.76 20.35 2.88
N LEU A 33 -6.20 19.18 3.21
CA LEU A 33 -6.25 18.03 2.32
C LEU A 33 -7.66 17.44 2.29
N ASN A 34 -8.25 17.35 1.11
CA ASN A 34 -9.37 16.45 0.88
C ASN A 34 -8.85 15.06 0.55
N VAL A 35 -9.01 14.13 1.49
CA VAL A 35 -8.56 12.73 1.34
C VAL A 35 -9.72 11.74 1.19
N SER A 36 -10.96 12.19 1.02
CA SER A 36 -12.13 11.30 0.98
C SER A 36 -12.06 10.28 -0.15
N THR A 37 -11.61 10.67 -1.34
CA THR A 37 -11.42 9.73 -2.46
C THR A 37 -10.37 8.67 -2.15
N ALA A 38 -9.23 9.06 -1.57
CA ALA A 38 -8.16 8.15 -1.17
C ALA A 38 -8.66 7.14 -0.12
N VAL A 39 -9.34 7.65 0.92
CA VAL A 39 -9.88 6.86 2.02
C VAL A 39 -10.93 5.87 1.53
N ASN A 40 -11.85 6.29 0.66
CA ASN A 40 -12.85 5.39 0.08
C ASN A 40 -12.22 4.28 -0.75
N ALA A 41 -11.25 4.62 -1.60
CA ALA A 41 -10.52 3.63 -2.39
C ALA A 41 -9.81 2.59 -1.50
N LEU A 42 -9.08 3.05 -0.47
CA LEU A 42 -8.39 2.17 0.48
C LEU A 42 -9.36 1.24 1.21
N ASN A 43 -10.48 1.78 1.72
CA ASN A 43 -11.48 0.97 2.42
C ASN A 43 -12.12 -0.08 1.50
N ASN A 44 -12.35 0.26 0.23
CA ASN A 44 -12.91 -0.68 -0.75
C ASN A 44 -11.94 -1.84 -1.02
N VAL A 45 -10.65 -1.55 -1.26
CA VAL A 45 -9.64 -2.60 -1.50
C VAL A 45 -9.49 -3.48 -0.25
N VAL A 46 -9.34 -2.88 0.93
CA VAL A 46 -9.22 -3.63 2.20
C VAL A 46 -10.45 -4.52 2.46
N ALA A 47 -11.64 -4.06 2.08
CA ALA A 47 -12.87 -4.84 2.18
C ALA A 47 -13.05 -5.87 1.05
N GLY A 48 -12.10 -5.99 0.11
CA GLY A 48 -12.17 -6.93 -1.01
C GLY A 48 -13.18 -6.54 -2.09
N LYS A 49 -13.56 -5.26 -2.18
CA LYS A 49 -14.60 -4.77 -3.10
C LYS A 49 -14.10 -4.39 -4.49
N GLU A 50 -12.78 -4.30 -4.69
CA GLU A 50 -12.15 -3.93 -5.98
C GLU A 50 -11.84 -5.14 -6.88
N GLY A 51 -12.37 -6.32 -6.54
CA GLY A 51 -12.34 -7.51 -7.40
C GLY A 51 -11.10 -8.39 -7.26
N GLU A 52 -11.00 -9.38 -8.16
CA GLU A 52 -9.97 -10.44 -8.14
C GLU A 52 -8.54 -9.90 -8.34
N PHE A 53 -8.38 -8.85 -9.16
CA PHE A 53 -7.07 -8.38 -9.60
C PHE A 53 -6.35 -7.48 -8.60
N LEU A 54 -7.03 -7.05 -7.52
CA LEU A 54 -6.44 -6.23 -6.47
C LEU A 54 -6.79 -6.79 -5.07
N PRO A 55 -6.13 -7.88 -4.65
CA PRO A 55 -6.36 -8.51 -3.36
C PRO A 55 -6.27 -7.53 -2.18
N PRO A 56 -6.96 -7.80 -1.04
CA PRO A 56 -6.95 -6.92 0.13
C PRO A 56 -5.56 -6.54 0.66
N GLY A 57 -4.57 -7.41 0.48
CA GLY A 57 -3.16 -7.13 0.83
C GLY A 57 -2.64 -5.82 0.23
N PHE A 58 -2.99 -5.51 -1.02
CA PHE A 58 -2.59 -4.26 -1.68
C PHE A 58 -3.19 -3.05 -0.96
N GLY A 59 -4.44 -3.16 -0.52
CA GLY A 59 -5.14 -2.15 0.26
C GLY A 59 -4.47 -1.91 1.61
N TYR A 60 -4.09 -2.99 2.32
CA TYR A 60 -3.37 -2.87 3.59
C TYR A 60 -2.00 -2.21 3.44
N VAL A 61 -1.20 -2.64 2.45
CA VAL A 61 0.11 -2.03 2.15
C VAL A 61 -0.07 -0.54 1.86
N GLN A 62 -0.98 -0.18 0.94
CA GLN A 62 -1.15 1.22 0.57
C GLN A 62 -1.76 2.06 1.70
N LEU A 63 -2.61 1.48 2.56
CA LEU A 63 -3.11 2.15 3.75
C LEU A 63 -1.97 2.45 4.74
N SER A 64 -1.06 1.50 4.96
CA SER A 64 0.15 1.70 5.78
C SER A 64 0.99 2.87 5.25
N ARG A 65 1.33 2.82 3.95
CA ARG A 65 2.09 3.87 3.25
C ARG A 65 1.41 5.23 3.33
N PHE A 66 0.11 5.27 3.08
CA PHE A 66 -0.70 6.49 3.11
C PHE A 66 -0.71 7.14 4.50
N LEU A 67 -0.95 6.36 5.55
CA LEU A 67 -0.91 6.87 6.93
C LEU A 67 0.51 7.30 7.35
N GLY A 68 1.54 6.58 6.91
CA GLY A 68 2.94 6.99 7.10
C GLY A 68 3.26 8.32 6.41
N ALA A 69 2.79 8.50 5.19
CA ALA A 69 2.95 9.74 4.44
C ALA A 69 2.20 10.91 5.09
N LEU A 70 0.95 10.72 5.54
CA LEU A 70 0.20 11.70 6.32
C LEU A 70 0.92 12.07 7.63
N GLU A 71 1.47 11.08 8.33
CA GLU A 71 2.26 11.31 9.54
C GLU A 71 3.50 12.17 9.26
N GLY A 72 4.19 11.92 8.14
CA GLY A 72 5.29 12.75 7.66
C GLY A 72 4.85 14.18 7.34
N ARG A 73 3.70 14.36 6.69
CA ARG A 73 3.11 15.69 6.41
C ARG A 73 2.76 16.44 7.69
N VAL A 74 2.11 15.78 8.64
CA VAL A 74 1.81 16.35 9.96
C VAL A 74 3.09 16.81 10.65
N LYS A 75 4.15 15.98 10.62
CA LYS A 75 5.45 16.33 11.20
C LYS A 75 6.06 17.56 10.52
N ALA A 76 5.95 17.68 9.20
CA ALA A 76 6.44 18.83 8.45
C ALA A 76 5.65 20.11 8.80
N ASP A 77 4.33 20.05 8.77
CA ASP A 77 3.45 21.20 9.06
C ASP A 77 3.61 21.69 10.51
N ARG A 78 3.86 20.79 11.47
CA ARG A 78 4.22 21.16 12.85
C ARG A 78 5.53 21.94 12.95
N LYS A 79 6.56 21.52 12.21
CA LYS A 79 7.88 22.18 12.23
C LYS A 79 7.80 23.63 11.75
N VAL A 80 6.88 23.94 10.84
CA VAL A 80 6.67 25.30 10.32
C VAL A 80 5.53 26.05 11.02
N GLY A 81 5.02 25.53 12.14
CA GLY A 81 4.01 26.20 12.97
C GLY A 81 2.58 26.19 12.43
N LEU A 82 2.30 25.46 11.35
CA LEU A 82 0.95 25.35 10.77
C LEU A 82 0.02 24.48 11.62
N ILE A 83 0.57 23.60 12.45
CA ILE A 83 -0.17 22.78 13.40
C ILE A 83 0.43 22.98 14.79
N PRO A 84 -0.37 23.34 15.81
CA PRO A 84 0.13 23.49 17.17
C PRO A 84 0.59 22.13 17.73
N SER A 85 1.71 22.16 18.44
CA SER A 85 2.18 21.02 19.23
C SER A 85 1.36 20.93 20.52
N ILE A 86 0.52 19.91 20.62
CA ILE A 86 -0.31 19.65 21.81
C ILE A 86 0.23 18.40 22.49
N SER A 87 0.49 18.50 23.80
CA SER A 87 0.93 17.37 24.62
C SER A 87 -0.04 16.18 24.49
N GLY A 88 0.50 14.97 24.34
CA GLY A 88 -0.29 13.74 24.14
C GLY A 88 -0.83 13.53 22.71
N ARG A 89 -0.76 14.52 21.81
CA ARG A 89 -1.23 14.35 20.42
C ARG A 89 -0.06 14.07 19.48
N VAL A 90 0.29 12.80 19.33
CA VAL A 90 1.37 12.35 18.43
C VAL A 90 0.98 12.46 16.94
N ASN A 91 1.97 12.54 16.05
CA ASN A 91 1.76 12.71 14.61
C ASN A 91 0.91 11.59 14.00
N SER A 92 1.17 10.35 14.42
CA SER A 92 0.43 9.16 13.99
C SER A 92 -1.05 9.22 14.36
N SER A 93 -1.37 9.72 15.56
CA SER A 93 -2.76 9.92 16.00
C SER A 93 -3.47 10.95 15.12
N LEU A 94 -2.80 12.05 14.76
CA LEU A 94 -3.43 13.06 13.90
C LEU A 94 -3.63 12.54 12.47
N ALA A 95 -2.71 11.74 11.93
CA ALA A 95 -2.88 11.09 10.64
C ALA A 95 -4.12 10.17 10.63
N ILE A 96 -4.36 9.41 11.70
CA ILE A 96 -5.57 8.59 11.83
C ILE A 96 -6.82 9.47 11.98
N ASP A 97 -6.75 10.58 12.73
CA ASP A 97 -7.88 11.51 12.84
C ASP A 97 -8.31 12.08 11.48
N ILE A 98 -7.33 12.45 10.63
CA ILE A 98 -7.58 12.92 9.27
C ILE A 98 -8.27 11.82 8.44
N TYR A 99 -7.78 10.59 8.54
CA TYR A 99 -8.38 9.43 7.87
C TYR A 99 -9.84 9.21 8.30
N LEU A 100 -10.10 9.20 9.61
CA LEU A 100 -11.43 8.97 10.18
C LEU A 100 -12.39 10.11 9.84
N GLY A 101 -11.93 11.36 9.91
CA GLY A 101 -12.73 12.53 9.54
C GLY A 101 -13.23 12.44 8.09
N ALA A 102 -12.39 11.95 7.18
CA ALA A 102 -12.78 11.74 5.78
C ALA A 102 -13.79 10.58 5.58
N GLN A 103 -13.92 9.66 6.53
CA GLN A 103 -14.99 8.65 6.56
C GLN A 103 -16.32 9.19 7.12
N GLY A 104 -16.36 10.45 7.57
CA GLY A 104 -17.47 10.98 8.34
C GLY A 104 -17.54 10.41 9.77
N ALA A 105 -16.51 9.66 10.20
CA ALA A 105 -16.40 9.17 11.56
C ALA A 105 -15.80 10.25 12.45
N GLY A 106 -16.46 10.55 13.57
CA GLY A 106 -15.92 11.49 14.55
C GLY A 106 -14.60 10.98 15.17
N PRO A 107 -13.69 11.88 15.60
CA PRO A 107 -12.41 11.51 16.24
C PRO A 107 -12.56 10.71 17.55
N ALA A 108 -13.78 10.60 18.10
CA ALA A 108 -14.09 9.87 19.33
C ALA A 108 -14.45 8.39 19.11
N ALA A 109 -14.53 7.91 17.85
CA ALA A 109 -14.86 6.53 17.55
C ALA A 109 -13.69 5.57 17.84
N LEU A 110 -13.44 5.28 19.14
CA LEU A 110 -12.30 4.48 19.61
C LEU A 110 -12.20 3.10 18.94
N SER A 111 -13.33 2.41 18.73
CA SER A 111 -13.35 1.11 18.05
C SER A 111 -12.91 1.23 16.58
N THR A 112 -13.30 2.30 15.88
CA THR A 112 -12.86 2.59 14.51
C THR A 112 -11.39 2.95 14.48
N ARG A 113 -10.90 3.76 15.43
CA ARG A 113 -9.47 4.09 15.55
C ARG A 113 -8.63 2.83 15.74
N SER A 114 -9.02 1.95 16.65
CA SER A 114 -8.33 0.67 16.89
C SER A 114 -8.26 -0.18 15.62
N LYS A 115 -9.38 -0.28 14.87
CA LYS A 115 -9.41 -0.97 13.58
C LYS A 115 -8.45 -0.39 12.55
N ILE A 116 -8.36 0.94 12.43
CA ILE A 116 -7.44 1.58 11.47
C ILE A 116 -5.98 1.38 11.90
N SER A 117 -5.67 1.48 13.20
CA SER A 117 -4.34 1.15 13.73
C SER A 117 -3.96 -0.30 13.41
N GLU A 118 -4.90 -1.23 13.56
CA GLU A 118 -4.70 -2.63 13.22
C GLU A 118 -4.48 -2.83 11.72
N CYS A 119 -5.25 -2.13 10.86
CA CYS A 119 -5.02 -2.15 9.41
C CYS A 119 -3.63 -1.62 9.04
N LYS A 120 -3.17 -0.54 9.67
CA LYS A 120 -1.80 -0.01 9.49
C LYS A 120 -0.76 -1.06 9.86
N ARG A 121 -0.95 -1.75 10.99
CA ARG A 121 -0.05 -2.79 11.48
C ARG A 121 0.01 -4.00 10.55
N ILE A 122 -1.15 -4.47 10.09
CA ILE A 122 -1.28 -5.53 9.08
C ILE A 122 -0.57 -5.11 7.78
N GLY A 123 -0.76 -3.85 7.35
CA GLY A 123 -0.07 -3.28 6.20
C GLY A 123 1.45 -3.30 6.34
N GLY A 124 1.99 -2.88 7.48
CA GLY A 124 3.44 -2.95 7.73
C GLY A 124 3.99 -4.38 7.72
N ARG A 125 3.22 -5.36 8.17
CA ARG A 125 3.60 -6.78 8.04
C ARG A 125 3.56 -7.25 6.60
N TRP A 126 2.56 -6.86 5.82
CA TRP A 126 2.56 -7.12 4.38
C TRP A 126 3.76 -6.48 3.70
N GLU A 127 4.12 -5.24 4.04
CA GLU A 127 5.31 -4.56 3.51
C GLU A 127 6.60 -5.33 3.77
N GLU A 128 6.78 -5.87 4.99
CA GLU A 128 7.93 -6.73 5.31
C GLU A 128 7.91 -8.01 4.46
N LEU A 129 6.75 -8.66 4.30
CA LEU A 129 6.63 -9.91 3.57
C LEU A 129 6.84 -9.74 2.05
N VAL A 130 6.34 -8.66 1.47
CA VAL A 130 6.46 -8.38 0.03
C VAL A 130 7.80 -7.74 -0.31
N GLY A 131 8.60 -7.37 0.69
CA GLY A 131 9.95 -6.86 0.55
C GLY A 131 10.06 -5.80 -0.54
N PRO A 132 10.80 -6.07 -1.63
CA PRO A 132 11.08 -5.06 -2.65
C PRO A 132 9.93 -4.80 -3.64
N SER A 133 8.84 -5.58 -3.63
CA SER A 133 7.73 -5.36 -4.57
C SER A 133 6.37 -5.81 -4.07
N VAL A 134 5.40 -4.89 -4.15
CA VAL A 134 3.99 -5.17 -3.82
C VAL A 134 3.37 -6.24 -4.74
N PHE A 135 3.89 -6.44 -5.95
CA PHE A 135 3.39 -7.49 -6.86
C PHE A 135 3.67 -8.91 -6.37
N LEU A 136 4.53 -9.09 -5.36
CA LEU A 136 4.66 -10.38 -4.68
C LEU A 136 3.36 -10.81 -3.97
N LEU A 137 2.46 -9.86 -3.64
CA LEU A 137 1.12 -10.18 -3.13
C LEU A 137 0.26 -10.98 -4.11
N ALA A 138 0.46 -10.81 -5.42
CA ALA A 138 -0.25 -11.59 -6.43
C ALA A 138 0.24 -13.05 -6.52
N ILE A 139 1.35 -13.36 -5.85
CA ILE A 139 2.00 -14.68 -5.85
C ILE A 139 1.79 -15.37 -4.50
N TYR A 140 1.77 -14.63 -3.40
CA TYR A 140 1.57 -15.20 -2.08
C TYR A 140 0.16 -15.76 -1.90
N SER A 141 0.07 -16.93 -1.28
CA SER A 141 -1.19 -17.65 -1.09
C SER A 141 -1.99 -17.13 0.10
N ASN A 142 -3.25 -17.57 0.21
CA ASN A 142 -4.12 -17.30 1.37
C ASN A 142 -3.49 -17.72 2.73
N VAL A 143 -2.51 -18.62 2.71
CA VAL A 143 -1.75 -19.00 3.91
C VAL A 143 -0.94 -17.81 4.43
N ALA A 144 -0.29 -17.06 3.55
CA ALA A 144 0.45 -15.85 3.93
C ALA A 144 -0.46 -14.80 4.58
N GLU A 145 -1.69 -14.65 4.07
CA GLU A 145 -2.67 -13.73 4.64
C GLU A 145 -3.03 -14.08 6.08
N THR A 146 -3.13 -15.37 6.40
CA THR A 146 -3.39 -15.84 7.77
C THR A 146 -2.25 -15.44 8.71
N PHE A 147 -0.99 -15.66 8.30
CA PHE A 147 0.18 -15.30 9.10
C PHE A 147 0.33 -13.80 9.31
N VAL A 148 -0.02 -12.99 8.30
CA VAL A 148 0.07 -11.53 8.37
C VAL A 148 -0.99 -10.95 9.31
N LYS A 149 -2.25 -11.42 9.20
CA LYS A 149 -3.36 -10.92 10.03
C LYS A 149 -3.26 -11.38 11.48
N ASP A 150 -2.85 -12.62 11.71
CA ASP A 150 -2.83 -13.21 13.04
C ASP A 150 -1.49 -12.93 13.75
N HIS A 151 -1.50 -11.95 14.65
CA HIS A 151 -0.31 -11.51 15.38
C HIS A 151 -0.16 -12.18 16.74
N SER A 152 -1.20 -12.84 17.24
CA SER A 152 -1.09 -13.66 18.44
C SER A 152 -0.45 -15.01 18.12
N LYS A 153 -0.54 -15.48 16.87
CA LYS A 153 0.10 -16.72 16.41
C LYS A 153 1.57 -16.60 16.03
N THR A 154 2.09 -15.41 15.79
CA THR A 154 3.49 -15.23 15.39
C THR A 154 3.99 -13.88 15.86
N ASP A 155 4.96 -13.90 16.77
CA ASP A 155 5.63 -12.69 17.23
C ASP A 155 6.41 -12.02 16.07
N ASN A 156 6.76 -10.75 16.25
CA ASN A 156 7.37 -9.96 15.18
C ASN A 156 8.74 -10.50 14.72
N SER A 157 9.51 -11.13 15.61
CA SER A 157 10.83 -11.65 15.26
C SER A 157 10.69 -12.91 14.40
N THR A 158 9.82 -13.84 14.81
CA THR A 158 9.50 -15.04 14.04
C THR A 158 8.91 -14.67 12.68
N PHE A 159 8.02 -13.67 12.63
CA PHE A 159 7.45 -13.22 11.37
C PHE A 159 8.49 -12.72 10.38
N LYS A 160 9.49 -11.95 10.84
CA LYS A 160 10.57 -11.44 9.98
C LYS A 160 11.42 -12.55 9.39
N VAL A 161 11.72 -13.59 10.18
CA VAL A 161 12.43 -14.77 9.69
C VAL A 161 11.62 -15.47 8.59
N LEU A 162 10.32 -15.66 8.82
CA LEU A 162 9.42 -16.27 7.83
C LEU A 162 9.27 -15.42 6.56
N ALA A 163 9.20 -14.09 6.70
CA ALA A 163 9.12 -13.16 5.58
C ALA A 163 10.38 -13.23 4.71
N SER A 164 11.57 -13.24 5.34
CA SER A 164 12.83 -13.41 4.63
C SER A 164 12.88 -14.76 3.91
N ALA A 165 12.54 -15.85 4.60
CA ALA A 165 12.55 -17.19 4.01
C ALA A 165 11.56 -17.31 2.83
N ALA A 166 10.39 -16.67 2.93
CA ALA A 166 9.42 -16.64 1.85
C ALA A 166 9.97 -15.91 0.62
N LEU A 167 10.67 -14.79 0.83
CA LEU A 167 11.32 -14.04 -0.24
C LEU A 167 12.46 -14.83 -0.90
N ASP A 168 13.26 -15.56 -0.12
CA ASP A 168 14.32 -16.43 -0.62
C ASP A 168 13.79 -17.59 -1.48
N CYS A 169 12.54 -17.99 -1.29
CA CYS A 169 11.87 -19.00 -2.11
C CYS A 169 11.36 -18.44 -3.46
N VAL A 170 11.32 -17.11 -3.65
CA VAL A 170 10.83 -16.51 -4.89
C VAL A 170 11.87 -16.65 -5.99
N PRO A 171 11.52 -17.21 -7.17
CA PRO A 171 12.46 -17.28 -8.29
C PRO A 171 13.01 -15.90 -8.67
N ALA A 172 14.33 -15.77 -8.77
CA ALA A 172 15.00 -14.47 -9.00
C ALA A 172 14.48 -13.72 -10.24
N ARG A 173 14.07 -14.44 -11.29
CA ARG A 173 13.48 -13.84 -12.50
C ARG A 173 12.12 -13.22 -12.20
N LEU A 174 11.26 -13.93 -11.47
CA LEU A 174 9.95 -13.44 -11.05
C LEU A 174 10.11 -12.22 -10.13
N LEU A 175 11.04 -12.29 -9.17
CA LEU A 175 11.36 -11.17 -8.29
C LEU A 175 11.75 -9.91 -9.09
N ARG A 176 12.64 -10.04 -10.09
CA ARG A 176 13.03 -8.91 -10.95
C ARG A 176 11.86 -8.29 -11.68
N VAL A 177 10.94 -9.10 -12.19
CA VAL A 177 9.73 -8.59 -12.87
C VAL A 177 8.78 -7.90 -11.91
N CYS A 178 8.53 -8.48 -10.75
CA CYS A 178 7.72 -7.82 -9.73
C CYS A 178 8.35 -6.46 -9.34
N VAL A 179 9.67 -6.40 -9.15
CA VAL A 179 10.37 -5.14 -8.84
C VAL A 179 10.22 -4.14 -9.98
N HIS A 180 10.47 -4.54 -11.23
CA HIS A 180 10.31 -3.69 -12.39
C HIS A 180 8.89 -3.11 -12.50
N LEU A 181 7.86 -3.94 -12.30
CA LEU A 181 6.47 -3.51 -12.30
C LEU A 181 6.18 -2.45 -11.23
N SER A 182 6.64 -2.68 -9.99
CA SER A 182 6.46 -1.71 -8.90
C SER A 182 7.18 -0.40 -9.19
N THR A 183 8.44 -0.44 -9.62
CA THR A 183 9.24 0.78 -9.81
C THR A 183 8.74 1.61 -10.98
N THR A 184 8.46 0.98 -12.12
CA THR A 184 8.07 1.69 -13.35
C THR A 184 6.74 2.41 -13.20
N VAL A 185 5.75 1.82 -12.52
CA VAL A 185 4.47 2.48 -12.25
C VAL A 185 4.59 3.59 -11.22
N GLU A 186 5.33 3.37 -10.13
CA GLU A 186 5.52 4.39 -9.09
C GLU A 186 6.29 5.60 -9.63
N ASP A 187 7.32 5.39 -10.45
CA ASP A 187 8.11 6.46 -11.06
C ASP A 187 7.30 7.27 -12.07
N ARG A 188 6.47 6.61 -12.89
CA ARG A 188 5.59 7.30 -13.83
C ARG A 188 4.53 8.14 -13.13
N ILE A 189 3.88 7.60 -12.10
CA ILE A 189 2.91 8.36 -11.30
C ILE A 189 3.57 9.56 -10.65
N ARG A 190 4.76 9.39 -10.05
CA ARG A 190 5.52 10.49 -9.43
C ARG A 190 5.90 11.58 -10.44
N SER A 191 6.19 11.18 -11.67
CA SER A 191 6.52 12.08 -12.78
C SER A 191 5.30 12.71 -13.46
N GLY A 192 4.09 12.35 -13.05
CA GLY A 192 2.85 12.82 -13.66
C GLY A 192 2.61 12.30 -15.08
N LEU A 193 3.30 11.22 -15.48
CA LEU A 193 3.16 10.62 -16.79
C LEU A 193 1.94 9.68 -16.86
N PRO A 194 1.31 9.54 -18.04
CA PRO A 194 0.23 8.59 -18.24
C PRO A 194 0.74 7.15 -18.23
N CYS A 195 -0.17 6.24 -17.90
CA CYS A 195 0.01 4.79 -17.96
C CYS A 195 -0.90 4.24 -19.06
N ASP A 196 -0.67 4.68 -20.30
CA ASP A 196 -1.46 4.33 -21.48
C ASP A 196 -1.09 2.96 -22.07
N ASP A 197 -1.82 2.54 -23.11
CA ASP A 197 -1.59 1.25 -23.76
C ASP A 197 -0.18 1.12 -24.34
N SER A 198 0.37 2.19 -24.89
CA SER A 198 1.75 2.20 -25.42
C SER A 198 2.76 1.82 -24.34
N TRP A 199 2.60 2.36 -23.13
CA TRP A 199 3.43 1.97 -22.00
C TRP A 199 3.19 0.55 -21.51
N MET A 200 1.94 0.13 -21.45
CA MET A 200 1.62 -1.23 -21.05
C MET A 200 2.30 -2.24 -21.98
N ASP A 201 2.37 -1.93 -23.27
CA ASP A 201 3.05 -2.75 -24.27
C ASP A 201 4.59 -2.70 -24.11
N GLU A 202 5.18 -1.55 -23.73
CA GLU A 202 6.60 -1.47 -23.36
C GLU A 202 6.95 -2.36 -22.15
N VAL A 203 6.12 -2.30 -21.10
CA VAL A 203 6.26 -3.13 -19.90
C VAL A 203 6.10 -4.60 -20.27
N GLU A 204 5.12 -4.95 -21.10
CA GLU A 204 4.90 -6.31 -21.57
C GLU A 204 6.12 -6.84 -22.34
N ASN A 205 6.68 -6.04 -23.25
CA ASN A 205 7.90 -6.41 -23.97
C ASN A 205 9.08 -6.65 -23.02
N HIS A 206 9.24 -5.83 -21.99
CA HIS A 206 10.25 -6.04 -20.95
C HIS A 206 10.04 -7.36 -20.22
N ILE A 207 8.81 -7.66 -19.80
CA ILE A 207 8.47 -8.91 -19.11
C ILE A 207 8.75 -10.12 -20.00
N ARG A 208 8.31 -10.09 -21.27
CA ARG A 208 8.55 -11.18 -22.24
C ARG A 208 10.04 -11.48 -22.43
N GLN A 209 10.89 -10.45 -22.47
CA GLN A 209 12.34 -10.62 -22.61
C GLN A 209 13.01 -11.25 -21.39
N HIS A 210 12.43 -11.11 -20.19
CA HIS A 210 13.05 -11.50 -18.92
C HIS A 210 12.38 -12.71 -18.22
N VAL A 211 11.17 -13.09 -18.63
CA VAL A 211 10.38 -14.19 -18.01
C VAL A 211 10.14 -15.35 -18.98
N LEU A 212 9.92 -15.10 -20.28
CA LEU A 212 9.50 -16.13 -21.25
C LEU A 212 10.68 -16.80 -22.01
N ARG A 213 11.91 -16.74 -21.49
CA ARG A 213 13.08 -17.47 -22.00
C ARG A 213 13.81 -18.22 -20.91
#